data_AF-A0A3P1WHA7-F1
#
_entry.id   AF-A0A3P1WHA7-F1
#
_cell.length_a   1.000
_cell.length_b   1.000
_cell.length_c   1.000
_cell.angle_alpha   90.00
_cell.angle_beta   90.00
_cell.angle_gamma   90.00
#
_symmetry.space_group_name_H-M   'P 1'
#
loop_
_entity.id
_entity.type
_entity.pdbx_description
1 polymer ?
#
loop_
_entity_poly.entity_id
_entity_poly.type
_entity_poly.pdbx_seq_one_letter_code
_entity_poly.pdbx_strand_id
1 'polypeptide(L)'
;MTRWNKGSWFDSGKRLNEAAEFFQRRTDPVVKPMERPEGSSLAWQVLVMYALEINKEWLLTLEAAPLKIWSDADKMIATGKNYEEAEDNNEKLAKRYWEE
;
A
#
# COMPACT_ATOMS: atom_id res chain seq x y z
N MET A 1 -19.38 10.86 21.01
CA MET A 1 -18.90 9.90 20.00
C MET A 1 -18.69 10.65 18.70
N THR A 2 -17.45 10.78 18.26
CA THR A 2 -17.13 11.24 16.90
C THR A 2 -17.71 10.22 15.92
N ARG A 3 -18.77 10.59 15.20
CA ARG A 3 -19.29 9.78 14.10
C ARG A 3 -18.17 9.66 13.07
N TRP A 4 -17.73 8.44 12.81
CA TRP A 4 -16.86 8.14 11.69
C TRP A 4 -17.62 8.55 10.42
N ASN A 5 -17.13 9.55 9.69
CA ASN A 5 -17.72 10.00 8.44
C ASN A 5 -17.40 8.95 7.35
N LYS A 6 -18.37 8.55 6.53
CA LYS A 6 -18.21 7.55 5.45
C LYS A 6 -16.94 7.78 4.59
N GLY A 7 -16.58 9.05 4.34
CA GLY A 7 -15.36 9.41 3.61
C GLY A 7 -14.03 9.03 4.29
N SER A 8 -13.99 8.83 5.60
CA SER A 8 -12.73 8.66 6.35
C SER A 8 -12.00 7.36 6.04
N TRP A 9 -12.73 6.28 5.71
CA TRP A 9 -12.12 4.98 5.35
C TRP A 9 -11.51 5.03 3.95
N PHE A 10 -12.22 5.64 3.00
CA PHE A 10 -11.75 5.82 1.64
C PHE A 10 -10.52 6.73 1.59
N ASP A 11 -10.57 7.85 2.31
CA ASP A 11 -9.44 8.78 2.45
C ASP A 11 -8.22 8.10 3.10
N SER A 12 -8.45 7.25 4.11
CA SER A 12 -7.38 6.50 4.78
C SER A 12 -6.74 5.48 3.84
N GLY A 13 -7.53 4.73 3.06
CA GLY A 13 -7.01 3.81 2.06
C GLY A 13 -6.19 4.52 0.97
N LYS A 14 -6.68 5.66 0.47
CA LYS A 14 -5.96 6.48 -0.50
C LYS A 14 -4.61 6.99 0.05
N ARG A 15 -4.59 7.50 1.29
CA ARG A 15 -3.35 7.94 1.96
C ARG A 15 -2.34 6.81 2.15
N LEU A 16 -2.80 5.60 2.44
CA LEU A 16 -1.94 4.42 2.54
C LEU A 16 -1.32 4.05 1.19
N ASN A 17 -2.09 4.11 0.10
CA ASN A 17 -1.56 3.90 -1.25
C ASN A 17 -0.49 4.94 -1.62
N GLU A 18 -0.75 6.22 -1.33
CA GLU A 18 0.22 7.30 -1.55
C GLU A 18 1.52 7.09 -0.75
N ALA A 19 1.41 6.60 0.50
CA ALA A 19 2.56 6.28 1.34
C ALA A 19 3.37 5.08 0.80
N ALA A 20 2.70 4.05 0.30
CA ALA A 20 3.34 2.90 -0.33
C ALA A 20 4.09 3.29 -1.62
N GLU A 21 3.47 4.10 -2.49
CA GLU A 21 4.12 4.64 -3.69
C GLU A 21 5.32 5.54 -3.36
N PHE A 22 5.23 6.34 -2.29
CA PHE A 22 6.36 7.15 -1.83
C PHE A 22 7.50 6.26 -1.34
N PHE A 23 7.19 5.24 -0.53
CA PHE A 23 8.18 4.31 0.00
C PHE A 23 8.89 3.56 -1.12
N GLN A 24 8.13 2.98 -2.07
CA GLN A 24 8.68 2.22 -3.19
C GLN A 24 9.62 3.07 -4.05
N ARG A 25 9.25 4.31 -4.38
CA ARG A 25 10.13 5.24 -5.14
C ARG A 25 11.46 5.51 -4.46
N ARG A 26 11.51 5.45 -3.12
CA ARG A 26 12.73 5.67 -2.33
C ARG A 26 13.58 4.40 -2.21
N THR A 27 12.95 3.24 -2.19
CA THR A 27 13.63 1.95 -2.00
C THR A 27 14.04 1.27 -3.30
N ASP A 28 13.34 1.51 -4.41
CA ASP A 28 13.63 0.90 -5.72
C ASP A 28 15.09 1.07 -6.17
N PRO A 29 15.75 2.24 -6.04
CA PRO A 29 17.16 2.38 -6.42
C PRO A 29 18.13 1.54 -5.59
N VAL A 30 17.73 1.15 -4.37
CA VAL A 30 18.55 0.36 -3.44
C VAL A 30 18.31 -1.14 -3.65
N VAL A 31 17.04 -1.53 -3.85
CA VAL A 31 16.62 -2.93 -4.04
C VAL A 31 16.89 -3.42 -5.45
N LYS A 32 16.72 -2.55 -6.44
CA LYS A 32 16.95 -2.80 -7.86
C LYS A 32 17.97 -1.79 -8.36
N PRO A 33 19.26 -1.92 -7.97
CA PRO A 33 20.27 -0.99 -8.44
C PRO A 33 20.21 -0.97 -9.98
N MET A 34 19.92 0.22 -10.52
CA MET A 34 19.76 0.44 -11.96
C MET A 34 21.01 0.01 -12.72
N GLU A 35 20.83 -0.20 -14.03
CA GLU A 35 21.87 -0.59 -14.98
C GLU A 35 23.23 0.03 -14.66
N ARG A 36 24.27 -0.82 -14.71
CA ARG A 36 25.66 -0.48 -14.39
C ARG A 36 26.02 0.88 -15.03
N PRO A 37 26.48 1.88 -14.24
CA PRO A 37 27.03 3.10 -14.81
C PRO A 37 28.15 2.75 -15.78
N GLU A 38 28.10 3.31 -16.99
CA GLU A 38 29.10 3.05 -18.02
C GLU A 38 30.51 3.34 -17.46
N GLY A 39 31.45 2.40 -17.61
CA GLY A 39 32.80 2.51 -17.03
C GLY A 39 33.01 1.94 -15.62
N SER A 40 31.99 1.39 -14.95
CA SER A 40 32.17 0.75 -13.61
C SER A 40 33.11 -0.47 -13.64
N SER A 41 33.97 -0.65 -12.65
CA SER A 41 34.91 -1.78 -12.59
C SER A 41 34.25 -3.09 -12.12
N LEU A 42 34.88 -4.24 -12.41
CA LEU A 42 34.40 -5.56 -11.93
C LEU A 42 34.33 -5.62 -10.39
N ALA A 43 35.23 -4.92 -9.70
CA ALA A 43 35.26 -4.83 -8.24
C ALA A 43 34.02 -4.10 -7.67
N TRP A 44 33.52 -3.09 -8.37
CA TRP A 44 32.26 -2.42 -8.02
C TRP A 44 31.08 -3.40 -8.07
N GLN A 45 31.04 -4.25 -9.10
CA GLN A 45 29.97 -5.23 -9.29
C GLN A 45 29.94 -6.29 -8.17
N VAL A 46 31.13 -6.78 -7.77
CA VAL A 46 31.27 -7.71 -6.65
C VAL A 46 30.87 -7.06 -5.32
N LEU A 47 31.28 -5.80 -5.09
CA LEU A 47 30.90 -5.07 -3.87
C LEU A 47 29.39 -4.84 -3.76
N VAL A 48 28.73 -4.48 -4.86
CA VAL A 48 27.28 -4.30 -4.90
C VAL A 48 26.57 -5.64 -4.67
N MET A 49 26.95 -6.71 -5.39
CA MET A 49 26.35 -8.04 -5.19
C MET A 49 26.52 -8.55 -3.76
N TYR A 50 27.72 -8.40 -3.18
CA TYR A 50 28.00 -8.83 -1.82
C TYR A 50 27.22 -8.01 -0.78
N ALA A 51 27.10 -6.70 -0.99
CA ALA A 51 26.27 -5.84 -0.12
C ALA A 51 24.78 -6.21 -0.20
N LEU A 52 24.28 -6.57 -1.39
CA LEU A 52 22.91 -7.07 -1.57
C LEU A 52 22.71 -8.43 -0.88
N GLU A 53 23.71 -9.30 -0.95
CA GLU A 53 23.62 -10.65 -0.38
C GLU A 53 23.71 -10.66 1.16
N ILE A 54 24.56 -9.81 1.75
CA ILE A 54 24.62 -9.61 3.21
C ILE A 54 23.29 -9.07 3.75
N ASN A 55 22.61 -8.22 2.98
CA ASN A 55 21.39 -7.54 3.42
C ASN A 55 20.13 -8.12 2.77
N LYS A 56 20.17 -9.38 2.32
CA LYS A 56 19.09 -10.00 1.56
C LYS A 56 17.74 -9.97 2.27
N GLU A 57 17.71 -10.27 3.57
CA GLU A 57 16.46 -10.22 4.37
C GLU A 57 15.89 -8.79 4.47
N TRP A 58 16.78 -7.80 4.63
CA TRP A 58 16.38 -6.40 4.67
C TRP A 58 15.80 -5.95 3.32
N LEU A 59 16.44 -6.33 2.21
CA LEU A 59 15.94 -6.02 0.85
C LEU A 59 14.60 -6.70 0.56
N LEU A 60 14.44 -7.97 0.92
CA LEU A 60 13.17 -8.68 0.80
C LEU A 60 12.07 -8.01 1.63
N THR A 61 12.41 -7.49 2.81
CA THR A 61 11.48 -6.73 3.66
C THR A 61 11.06 -5.42 3.01
N LEU A 62 12.01 -4.69 2.41
CA LEU A 62 11.73 -3.46 1.68
C LEU A 62 10.85 -3.71 0.44
N GLU A 63 11.06 -4.83 -0.26
CA GLU A 63 10.24 -5.20 -1.42
C GLU A 63 8.82 -5.65 -1.01
N ALA A 64 8.69 -6.36 0.10
CA ALA A 64 7.40 -6.85 0.59
C ALA A 64 6.54 -5.78 1.29
N ALA A 65 7.16 -4.78 1.92
CA ALA A 65 6.46 -3.73 2.66
C ALA A 65 5.40 -2.97 1.84
N PRO A 66 5.69 -2.41 0.64
CA PRO A 66 4.68 -1.70 -0.15
C PRO A 66 3.54 -2.62 -0.60
N LEU A 67 3.84 -3.90 -0.94
CA LEU A 67 2.82 -4.90 -1.30
C LEU A 67 1.82 -5.13 -0.17
N LYS A 68 2.30 -5.21 1.08
CA LYS A 68 1.45 -5.36 2.24
C LYS A 68 0.60 -4.11 2.49
N ILE A 69 1.18 -2.92 2.36
CA ILE A 69 0.46 -1.65 2.56
C ILE A 69 -0.66 -1.50 1.54
N TRP A 70 -0.42 -1.79 0.26
CA TRP A 70 -1.47 -1.78 -0.77
C TRP A 70 -2.56 -2.81 -0.49
N SER A 71 -2.19 -4.04 -0.11
CA SER A 71 -3.18 -5.07 0.25
C SER A 71 -4.09 -4.64 1.39
N ASP A 72 -3.52 -3.98 2.41
CA ASP A 72 -4.31 -3.50 3.54
C ASP A 72 -5.17 -2.27 3.15
N ALA A 73 -4.67 -1.39 2.28
CA ALA A 73 -5.44 -0.27 1.74
C ALA A 73 -6.64 -0.74 0.89
N ASP A 74 -6.45 -1.74 0.02
CA ASP A 74 -7.53 -2.32 -0.79
C ASP A 74 -8.62 -2.96 0.08
N LYS A 75 -8.22 -3.69 1.13
CA LYS A 75 -9.17 -4.24 2.12
C LYS A 75 -9.95 -3.15 2.82
N MET A 76 -9.31 -2.04 3.20
CA MET A 76 -9.98 -0.91 3.83
C MET A 76 -11.00 -0.26 2.89
N ILE A 77 -10.65 -0.07 1.62
CA ILE A 77 -11.56 0.49 0.61
C ILE A 77 -12.74 -0.45 0.37
N ALA A 78 -12.49 -1.75 0.18
CA ALA A 78 -13.54 -2.75 -0.02
C ALA A 78 -14.48 -2.84 1.18
N THR A 79 -13.93 -2.83 2.40
CA THR A 79 -14.71 -2.81 3.64
C THR A 79 -15.58 -1.55 3.71
N GLY A 80 -15.01 -0.38 3.37
CA GLY A 80 -15.76 0.88 3.30
C GLY A 80 -16.96 0.80 2.36
N LYS A 81 -16.79 0.25 1.16
CA LYS A 81 -17.88 0.05 0.19
C LYS A 81 -18.98 -0.88 0.72
N ASN A 82 -18.61 -2.01 1.32
CA ASN A 82 -19.58 -2.96 1.87
C ASN A 82 -20.43 -2.33 2.97
N TYR A 83 -19.82 -1.50 3.83
CA TYR A 83 -20.57 -0.76 4.86
C TYR A 83 -21.52 0.27 4.25
N GLU A 84 -21.08 0.99 3.20
CA GLU A 84 -21.93 1.97 2.51
C GLU A 84 -23.15 1.30 1.87
N GLU A 85 -22.95 0.19 1.16
CA GLU A 85 -24.05 -0.59 0.57
C GLU A 85 -25.03 -1.15 1.62
N ALA A 86 -24.50 -1.62 2.76
CA ALA A 86 -25.32 -2.12 3.86
C ALA A 86 -26.15 -1.00 4.52
N GLU A 87 -25.56 0.18 4.70
CA GLU A 87 -26.25 1.33 5.28
C GLU A 87 -27.36 1.86 4.35
N ASP A 88 -27.07 1.98 3.05
CA ASP A 88 -28.04 2.41 2.05
C ASP A 88 -29.21 1.42 1.92
N ASN A 89 -28.93 0.11 2.00
CA ASN A 89 -29.96 -0.92 2.02
C ASN A 89 -30.81 -0.87 3.29
N ASN A 90 -30.19 -0.66 4.46
CA ASN A 90 -30.90 -0.48 5.72
C ASN A 90 -31.78 0.78 5.70
N GLU A 91 -31.31 1.90 5.13
CA GLU A 91 -32.10 3.12 5.02
C GLU A 91 -33.33 2.92 4.10
N LYS A 92 -33.16 2.22 2.97
CA LYS A 92 -34.28 1.85 2.09
C LYS A 92 -35.29 0.93 2.77
N LEU A 93 -34.81 -0.03 3.56
CA LEU A 93 -35.66 -0.94 4.35
C LEU A 93 -36.43 -0.19 5.44
N ALA A 94 -35.76 0.67 6.20
CA ALA A 94 -36.38 1.47 7.25
C ALA A 94 -37.48 2.38 6.70
N LYS A 95 -37.22 3.08 5.58
CA LYS A 95 -38.26 3.87 4.89
C LYS A 95 -39.47 3.02 4.51
N ARG A 96 -39.24 1.86 3.90
CA ARG A 96 -40.32 0.96 3.48
C ARG A 96 -41.18 0.48 4.65
N TYR A 97 -40.57 0.13 5.79
CA TYR A 97 -41.30 -0.35 6.97
C TYR A 97 -42.01 0.75 7.78
N TRP A 98 -41.64 2.02 7.61
CA TRP A 98 -42.22 3.14 8.35
C TRP A 98 -43.14 4.03 7.50
N GLU A 99 -43.11 3.88 6.17
CA GLU A 99 -44.02 4.54 5.23
C GLU A 99 -45.20 3.65 4.79
N GLU A 100 -45.17 2.34 5.11
CA GLU A 100 -46.32 1.41 5.06
C GLU A 100 -47.09 1.38 6.39
#